data_AF-A0A382SYB4-F1
#
_entry.id   AF-A0A382SYB4-F1
#
_cell.length_a   1.000
_cell.length_b   1.000
_cell.length_c   1.000
_cell.angle_alpha   90.00
_cell.angle_beta   90.00
_cell.angle_gamma   90.00
#
_symmetry.space_group_name_H-M   'P 1'
#
loop_
_entity.id
_entity.type
_entity.pdbx_description
1 polymer ?
#
loop_
_entity_poly.entity_id
_entity_poly.type
_entity_poly.pdbx_seq_one_letter_code
_entity_poly.pdbx_strand_id
1 'polypeptide(L)'
;NQPALAGTYQTPAIHVRVRGMFTNTVPTDVYRGAGRPEAIYLLERLIDKAADELNIDRVELRRRNMIPADAFPYKTPLGLTYDGGLFERNLDEGLRRIDWDGMELRRAEAKVRGTRRGIGLANYVERSGHGVTQDATLRVGRDGGVTVLIGTMSNGQGHETAYAQIAAELLGLDPDQVEVIQGDTDLIARGRGTGGSWSIPVGGAAMAKASDAVIDKGKDIAGHLLEASDADIEFSDGNFRIAGTDRAVDWSTVAAAAHDPRQLPEGMTPGLDGTGEFVPSNHTFPNGCHLCEIELDPETGALIILR
;
A
#
# COMPACT_ATOMS: atom_id res chain seq x y z
N ASN A 1 -14.00 13.11 -1.49
CA ASN A 1 -12.70 13.09 -0.76
C ASN A 1 -12.66 13.98 0.47
N GLN A 2 -13.84 14.38 0.99
CA GLN A 2 -14.02 14.91 2.34
C GLN A 2 -13.12 14.24 3.41
N PRO A 3 -12.88 12.91 3.41
CA PRO A 3 -12.04 12.26 4.44
C PRO A 3 -10.58 12.69 4.59
N ALA A 4 -9.91 13.24 3.57
CA ALA A 4 -8.51 13.70 3.71
C ALA A 4 -8.40 15.06 4.42
N LEU A 5 -9.51 15.78 4.59
CA LEU A 5 -9.55 17.11 5.20
C LEU A 5 -9.38 17.07 6.73
N ALA A 6 -9.62 15.92 7.37
CA ALA A 6 -9.30 15.75 8.79
C ALA A 6 -7.77 15.75 9.03
N GLY A 7 -7.00 15.31 8.03
CA GLY A 7 -5.55 15.27 8.08
C GLY A 7 -5.02 14.45 9.26
N THR A 8 -3.82 14.79 9.69
CA THR A 8 -3.13 14.14 10.80
C THR A 8 -3.49 14.75 12.17
N TYR A 9 -4.58 15.51 12.27
CA TYR A 9 -4.84 16.40 13.40
C TYR A 9 -6.18 16.13 14.10
N GLN A 10 -6.23 16.41 15.40
CA GLN A 10 -7.38 16.31 16.29
C GLN A 10 -8.29 17.54 16.16
N THR A 11 -8.75 17.84 14.95
CA THR A 11 -9.74 18.91 14.75
C THR A 11 -11.12 18.40 15.19
N PRO A 12 -11.77 18.94 16.23
CA PRO A 12 -12.94 18.30 16.84
C PRO A 12 -14.21 18.34 15.97
N ALA A 13 -14.33 19.34 15.09
CA ALA A 13 -15.49 19.51 14.22
C ALA A 13 -15.07 20.04 12.86
N ILE A 14 -15.56 19.42 11.79
CA ILE A 14 -15.29 19.83 10.41
C ILE A 14 -16.60 19.82 9.63
N HIS A 15 -16.87 20.91 8.90
CA HIS A 15 -17.96 20.99 7.95
C HIS A 15 -17.42 21.35 6.56
N VAL A 16 -17.85 20.62 5.53
CA VAL A 16 -17.42 20.84 4.15
C VAL A 16 -18.61 20.72 3.20
N ARG A 17 -18.77 21.73 2.33
CA ARG A 17 -19.76 21.73 1.26
C ARG A 17 -19.04 21.82 -0.08
N VAL A 18 -19.31 20.87 -0.97
CA VAL A 18 -18.79 20.85 -2.34
C VAL A 18 -19.95 21.13 -3.30
N ARG A 19 -19.74 21.99 -4.30
CA ARG A 19 -20.71 22.25 -5.38
C ARG A 19 -20.04 21.94 -6.72
N GLY A 20 -20.57 20.97 -7.45
CA GLY A 20 -20.18 20.72 -8.84
C GLY A 20 -20.97 21.64 -9.77
N MET A 21 -20.32 22.15 -10.81
CA MET A 21 -20.94 22.99 -11.84
C MET A 21 -20.53 22.47 -13.21
N PHE A 22 -21.47 22.48 -14.17
CA PHE A 22 -21.15 22.23 -15.57
C PHE A 22 -20.54 23.48 -16.20
N THR A 23 -19.55 23.27 -17.07
CA THR A 23 -18.92 24.34 -17.86
C THR A 23 -18.68 23.83 -19.27
N ASN A 24 -18.53 24.72 -20.25
CA ASN A 24 -18.19 24.37 -21.63
C ASN A 24 -16.68 24.08 -21.78
N THR A 25 -16.17 23.14 -20.99
CA THR A 25 -14.76 22.69 -21.00
C THR A 25 -14.69 21.16 -21.06
N VAL A 26 -13.49 20.61 -21.23
CA VAL A 26 -13.28 19.16 -21.16
C VAL A 26 -13.70 18.64 -19.78
N PRO A 27 -14.31 17.44 -19.68
CA PRO A 27 -14.66 16.87 -18.39
C PRO A 27 -13.45 16.76 -17.46
N THR A 28 -13.61 17.15 -16.20
CA THR A 28 -12.61 16.87 -15.18
C THR A 28 -12.46 15.37 -15.00
N ASP A 29 -11.21 14.91 -14.93
CA ASP A 29 -10.88 13.53 -14.63
C ASP A 29 -9.82 13.45 -13.52
N VAL A 30 -9.53 12.24 -13.07
CA VAL A 30 -8.62 11.96 -11.99
C VAL A 30 -7.17 12.03 -12.43
N TYR A 31 -6.41 12.93 -11.80
CA TYR A 31 -4.96 12.83 -11.69
C TYR A 31 -4.62 12.52 -10.22
N ARG A 32 -3.54 11.77 -9.99
CA ARG A 32 -3.20 11.09 -8.72
C ARG A 32 -3.75 11.79 -7.47
N GLY A 33 -4.56 11.06 -6.71
CA GLY A 33 -5.13 11.51 -5.42
C GLY A 33 -6.59 11.98 -5.50
N ALA A 34 -7.09 12.37 -6.68
CA ALA A 34 -8.50 12.64 -6.97
C ALA A 34 -9.20 13.43 -5.85
N GLY A 35 -9.01 14.74 -5.71
CA GLY A 35 -9.67 15.56 -4.68
C GLY A 35 -9.01 15.55 -3.30
N ARG A 36 -8.02 14.68 -3.05
CA ARG A 36 -7.25 14.63 -1.80
C ARG A 36 -6.07 15.61 -1.79
N PRO A 37 -5.31 15.80 -2.89
CA PRO A 37 -4.30 16.87 -2.96
C PRO A 37 -4.87 18.23 -2.59
N GLU A 38 -6.09 18.53 -3.02
CA GLU A 38 -6.80 19.77 -2.74
C GLU A 38 -7.16 19.91 -1.25
N ALA A 39 -7.56 18.81 -0.60
CA ALA A 39 -7.87 18.78 0.83
C ALA A 39 -6.61 18.96 1.69
N ILE A 40 -5.53 18.24 1.36
CA ILE A 40 -4.23 18.35 2.05
C ILE A 40 -3.65 19.75 1.84
N TYR A 41 -3.69 20.26 0.61
CA TYR A 41 -3.22 21.61 0.30
C TYR A 41 -3.97 22.66 1.12
N LEU A 42 -5.30 22.59 1.15
CA LEU A 42 -6.12 23.51 1.95
C LEU A 42 -5.73 23.46 3.42
N LEU A 43 -5.65 22.25 3.99
CA LEU A 43 -5.39 22.04 5.42
C LEU A 43 -3.99 22.53 5.81
N GLU A 44 -2.94 22.07 5.11
CA GLU A 44 -1.56 22.42 5.46
C GLU A 44 -1.26 23.91 5.25
N ARG A 45 -1.86 24.54 4.22
CA ARG A 45 -1.75 25.99 4.02
C ARG A 45 -2.49 26.77 5.10
N LEU A 46 -3.64 26.29 5.56
CA LEU A 46 -4.40 26.91 6.63
C LEU A 46 -3.63 26.86 7.95
N ILE A 47 -2.96 25.74 8.24
CA ILE A 47 -2.14 25.58 9.45
C ILE A 47 -0.96 26.56 9.44
N ASP A 48 -0.23 26.67 8.33
CA ASP A 48 0.86 27.65 8.22
C ASP A 48 0.35 29.09 8.41
N LYS A 49 -0.80 29.44 7.80
CA LYS A 49 -1.40 30.76 7.97
C LYS A 49 -1.85 31.01 9.42
N ALA A 50 -2.42 30.01 10.09
CA ALA A 50 -2.82 30.11 11.48
C ALA A 50 -1.61 30.25 12.42
N ALA A 51 -0.51 29.56 12.12
CA ALA A 51 0.75 29.70 12.86
C ALA A 51 1.28 31.15 12.79
N ASP A 52 1.32 31.73 11.59
CA ASP A 52 1.72 33.13 11.38
C ASP A 52 0.80 34.11 12.13
N GLU A 53 -0.51 33.93 12.05
CA GLU A 53 -1.50 34.82 12.70
C GLU A 53 -1.48 34.72 14.23
N LEU A 54 -1.26 33.53 14.76
CA LEU A 54 -1.21 33.26 16.20
C LEU A 54 0.19 33.50 16.81
N ASN A 55 1.20 33.78 15.97
CA ASN A 55 2.60 33.88 16.37
C ASN A 55 3.08 32.63 17.13
N ILE A 56 2.70 31.45 16.63
CA ILE A 56 3.15 30.15 17.11
C ILE A 56 4.02 29.55 16.02
N ASP A 57 5.13 28.91 16.39
CA ASP A 57 5.92 28.16 15.40
C ASP A 57 5.04 27.11 14.69
N ARG A 58 5.16 27.02 13.37
CA ARG A 58 4.27 26.17 12.55
C ARG A 58 4.49 24.67 12.74
N VAL A 59 5.66 24.25 13.22
CA VAL A 59 5.91 22.85 13.62
C VAL A 59 5.23 22.60 14.95
N GLU A 60 5.40 23.51 15.89
CA GLU A 60 4.76 23.43 17.20
C GLU A 60 3.23 23.42 17.11
N LEU A 61 2.64 24.26 16.26
CA LEU A 61 1.18 24.26 16.05
C LEU A 61 0.68 22.90 15.54
N ARG A 62 1.45 22.23 14.67
CA ARG A 62 1.14 20.88 14.21
C ARG A 62 1.22 19.86 15.33
N ARG A 63 2.31 19.87 16.12
CA ARG A 63 2.50 18.95 17.26
C ARG A 63 1.36 19.03 18.26
N ARG A 64 0.96 20.24 18.66
CA ARG A 64 -0.15 20.47 19.60
C ARG A 64 -1.48 19.85 19.17
N ASN A 65 -1.68 19.68 17.87
CA ASN A 65 -2.93 19.19 17.31
C ASN A 65 -2.81 17.80 16.71
N MET A 66 -1.64 17.15 16.74
CA MET A 66 -1.45 15.89 16.04
C MET A 66 -2.21 14.74 16.72
N ILE A 67 -2.74 13.80 15.93
CA ILE A 67 -3.33 12.58 16.48
C ILE A 67 -2.19 11.71 17.06
N PRO A 68 -2.23 11.38 18.36
CA PRO A 68 -1.17 10.60 18.99
C PRO A 68 -1.28 9.12 18.61
N ALA A 69 -0.15 8.41 18.67
CA ALA A 69 -0.05 7.01 18.22
C ALA A 69 -0.92 6.03 19.03
N ASP A 70 -1.26 6.37 20.26
CA ASP A 70 -2.12 5.57 21.15
C ASP A 70 -3.63 5.84 20.98
N ALA A 71 -4.01 6.79 20.12
CA ALA A 71 -5.41 7.09 19.82
C ALA A 71 -6.02 6.21 18.73
N PHE A 72 -5.24 5.33 18.08
CA PHE A 72 -5.74 4.46 17.02
C PHE A 72 -6.41 3.19 17.60
N PRO A 73 -7.52 2.72 17.00
CA PRO A 73 -8.19 3.25 15.81
C PRO A 73 -8.90 4.59 16.07
N TYR A 74 -8.64 5.59 15.22
CA TYR A 74 -9.10 6.97 15.43
C TYR A 74 -10.26 7.33 14.51
N LYS A 75 -11.44 7.63 15.08
CA LYS A 75 -12.60 8.08 14.31
C LYS A 75 -12.52 9.58 14.03
N THR A 76 -12.32 9.92 12.76
CA THR A 76 -12.31 11.31 12.30
C THR A 76 -13.71 11.95 12.37
N PRO A 77 -13.80 13.28 12.52
CA PRO A 77 -15.08 14.00 12.51
C PRO A 77 -15.87 13.88 11.19
N LEU A 78 -15.21 13.41 10.12
CA LEU A 78 -15.81 13.20 8.80
C LEU A 78 -16.18 11.72 8.54
N GLY A 79 -16.08 10.86 9.56
CA GLY A 79 -16.69 9.53 9.58
C GLY A 79 -15.77 8.35 9.26
N LEU A 80 -14.55 8.58 8.77
CA LEU A 80 -13.58 7.48 8.62
C LEU A 80 -12.89 7.15 9.92
N THR A 81 -12.55 5.87 10.09
CA THR A 81 -11.74 5.37 11.19
C THR A 81 -10.36 5.02 10.66
N TYR A 82 -9.35 5.78 11.07
CA TYR A 82 -7.95 5.49 10.74
C TYR A 82 -7.49 4.23 11.48
N ASP A 83 -6.74 3.37 10.78
CA ASP A 83 -6.26 2.07 11.27
C ASP A 83 -5.01 2.21 12.14
N GLY A 84 -4.11 3.15 11.82
CA GLY A 84 -2.88 3.42 12.55
C GLY A 84 -2.11 4.61 11.97
N GLY A 85 -1.11 5.09 12.71
CA GLY A 85 -0.22 6.15 12.23
C GLY A 85 0.81 6.59 13.27
N LEU A 86 2.03 6.87 12.81
CA LEU A 86 3.10 7.47 13.62
C LEU A 86 3.40 8.88 13.12
N PHE A 87 2.38 9.76 13.14
CA PHE A 87 2.44 11.07 12.47
C PHE A 87 3.55 11.97 13.02
N GLU A 88 3.72 12.02 14.34
CA GLU A 88 4.78 12.83 14.97
C GLU A 88 6.18 12.30 14.61
N ARG A 89 6.34 10.97 14.54
CA ARG A 89 7.59 10.34 14.09
C ARG A 89 7.93 10.71 12.64
N ASN A 90 6.93 10.77 11.75
CA ASN A 90 7.14 11.20 10.36
C ASN A 90 7.59 12.66 10.29
N LEU A 91 6.98 13.53 11.11
CA LEU A 91 7.36 14.93 11.21
C LEU A 91 8.80 15.07 11.73
N ASP A 92 9.14 14.42 12.83
CA ASP A 92 10.47 14.49 13.42
C ASP A 92 11.57 14.01 12.46
N GLU A 93 11.32 12.88 11.77
CA GLU A 93 12.27 12.35 10.79
C GLU A 93 12.43 13.30 9.59
N GLY A 94 11.34 13.92 9.13
CA GLY A 94 11.37 14.91 8.07
C GLY A 94 12.17 16.16 8.45
N LEU A 95 11.92 16.73 9.63
CA LEU A 95 12.64 17.90 10.16
C LEU A 95 14.14 17.63 10.32
N ARG A 96 14.49 16.43 10.82
CA ARG A 96 15.87 16.00 10.95
C ARG A 96 16.56 15.87 9.59
N ARG A 97 15.92 15.24 8.61
CA ARG A 97 16.50 15.01 7.26
C ARG A 97 16.73 16.31 6.49
N ILE A 98 15.86 17.30 6.64
CA ILE A 98 16.01 18.57 5.95
C ILE A 98 16.91 19.57 6.68
N ASP A 99 17.41 19.21 7.88
CA ASP A 99 18.14 20.11 8.77
C ASP A 99 17.33 21.39 9.03
N TRP A 100 16.17 21.23 9.69
CA TRP A 100 15.24 22.31 9.99
C TRP A 100 15.88 23.41 10.84
N ASP A 101 16.69 23.06 11.84
CA ASP A 101 17.29 24.04 12.75
C ASP A 101 18.37 24.90 12.05
N GLY A 102 19.05 24.37 11.02
CA GLY A 102 20.00 25.10 10.20
C GLY A 102 19.39 26.08 9.18
N MET A 103 18.06 26.14 9.09
CA MET A 103 17.33 26.89 8.06
C MET A 103 17.55 28.40 8.09
N GLU A 104 17.64 29.02 9.27
CA GLU A 104 17.82 30.47 9.37
C GLU A 104 19.20 30.92 8.88
N LEU A 105 20.24 30.10 9.12
CA LEU A 105 21.56 30.32 8.54
C LEU A 105 21.50 30.27 7.02
N ARG A 106 20.87 29.22 6.46
CA ARG A 106 20.73 29.05 5.01
C ARG A 106 19.92 30.17 4.35
N ARG A 107 18.91 30.71 5.04
CA ARG A 107 18.17 31.91 4.61
C ARG A 107 19.03 33.15 4.58
N ALA A 108 19.85 33.38 5.60
CA ALA A 108 20.76 34.51 5.65
C ALA A 108 21.79 34.46 4.51
N GLU A 109 22.36 33.28 4.25
CA GLU A 109 23.29 33.05 3.14
C GLU A 109 22.65 33.33 1.77
N ALA A 110 21.41 32.87 1.54
CA ALA A 110 20.68 33.15 0.31
C ALA A 110 20.44 34.66 0.13
N LYS A 111 20.05 35.34 1.21
CA LYS A 111 19.85 36.79 1.18
C LYS A 111 21.10 37.56 0.77
N VAL A 112 22.30 37.14 1.20
CA VAL A 112 23.57 37.76 0.80
C VAL A 112 23.82 37.60 -0.70
N ARG A 113 23.40 36.48 -1.30
CA ARG A 113 23.48 36.24 -2.76
C ARG A 113 22.38 36.93 -3.57
N GLY A 114 21.48 37.68 -2.92
CA GLY A 114 20.35 38.33 -3.57
C GLY A 114 19.09 37.49 -3.69
N THR A 115 19.13 36.19 -3.38
CA THR A 115 17.99 35.26 -3.48
C THR A 115 17.19 35.20 -2.16
N ARG A 116 16.11 34.43 -2.15
CA ARG A 116 15.30 34.11 -0.96
C ARG A 116 15.17 32.60 -0.82
N ARG A 117 15.22 32.10 0.41
CA ARG A 117 15.07 30.68 0.68
C ARG A 117 13.82 30.41 1.51
N GLY A 118 13.04 29.43 1.08
CA GLY A 118 11.82 29.00 1.73
C GLY A 118 11.81 27.49 1.91
N ILE A 119 11.05 27.02 2.90
CA ILE A 119 10.82 25.59 3.10
C ILE A 119 9.34 25.35 3.32
N GLY A 120 8.77 24.48 2.50
CA GLY A 120 7.43 23.95 2.66
C GLY A 120 7.44 22.74 3.60
N LEU A 121 6.35 22.58 4.36
CA LEU A 121 6.11 21.41 5.20
C LEU A 121 4.65 21.01 5.01
N ALA A 122 4.42 19.74 4.70
CA ALA A 122 3.08 19.17 4.56
C ALA A 122 3.03 17.79 5.21
N ASN A 123 2.25 17.65 6.28
CA ASN A 123 1.83 16.33 6.75
C ASN A 123 0.63 15.86 5.94
N TYR A 124 0.61 14.57 5.61
CA TYR A 124 -0.52 13.98 4.91
C TYR A 124 -0.91 12.65 5.53
N VAL A 125 -2.21 12.37 5.43
CA VAL A 125 -2.77 11.03 5.55
C VAL A 125 -3.66 10.82 4.34
N GLU A 126 -3.49 9.66 3.73
CA GLU A 126 -4.16 9.25 2.52
C GLU A 126 -5.12 8.08 2.86
N ARG A 127 -6.07 7.77 1.97
CA ARG A 127 -6.90 6.57 2.09
C ARG A 127 -6.73 5.70 0.85
N SER A 128 -6.44 4.43 1.06
CA SER A 128 -6.19 3.46 0.00
C SER A 128 -6.97 2.16 0.24
N GLY A 129 -7.00 1.27 -0.74
CA GLY A 129 -7.30 -0.14 -0.52
C GLY A 129 -8.73 -0.50 -0.09
N HIS A 130 -9.75 0.31 -0.40
CA HIS A 130 -11.16 -0.02 -0.10
C HIS A 130 -12.11 0.58 -1.13
N GLY A 131 -13.35 0.08 -1.16
CA GLY A 131 -14.34 0.38 -2.19
C GLY A 131 -14.16 -0.46 -3.47
N VAL A 132 -13.32 -1.48 -3.41
CA VAL A 132 -13.02 -2.43 -4.49
C VAL A 132 -12.78 -3.81 -3.89
N THR A 133 -13.16 -4.86 -4.61
CA THR A 133 -12.77 -6.25 -4.30
C THR A 133 -11.76 -6.71 -5.33
N GLN A 134 -10.83 -7.58 -4.94
CA GLN A 134 -9.92 -8.23 -5.88
C GLN A 134 -9.94 -9.73 -5.66
N ASP A 135 -9.82 -10.45 -6.76
CA ASP A 135 -9.54 -11.86 -6.84
C ASP A 135 -8.14 -12.08 -7.44
N ALA A 136 -7.49 -13.15 -6.97
CA ALA A 136 -6.24 -13.65 -7.52
C ALA A 136 -6.34 -15.17 -7.66
N THR A 137 -5.80 -15.69 -8.75
CA THR A 137 -5.65 -17.14 -8.96
C THR A 137 -4.17 -17.45 -9.11
N LEU A 138 -3.70 -18.45 -8.38
CA LEU A 138 -2.38 -19.04 -8.53
C LEU A 138 -2.55 -20.36 -9.27
N ARG A 139 -1.91 -20.49 -10.43
CA ARG A 139 -1.79 -21.76 -11.13
C ARG A 139 -0.41 -22.33 -10.87
N VAL A 140 -0.34 -23.56 -10.40
CA VAL A 140 0.93 -24.20 -10.07
C VAL A 140 1.23 -25.26 -11.11
N GLY A 141 2.35 -25.12 -11.81
CA GLY A 141 2.84 -26.07 -12.79
C GLY A 141 3.36 -27.35 -12.14
N ARG A 142 3.48 -28.43 -12.94
CA ARG A 142 4.03 -29.70 -12.48
C ARG A 142 5.48 -29.61 -11.98
N ASP A 143 6.23 -28.65 -12.50
CA ASP A 143 7.60 -28.32 -12.10
C ASP A 143 7.69 -27.43 -10.85
N GLY A 144 6.54 -27.00 -10.30
CA GLY A 144 6.45 -26.09 -9.16
C GLY A 144 6.52 -24.61 -9.54
N GLY A 145 6.61 -24.25 -10.82
CA GLY A 145 6.47 -22.85 -11.25
C GLY A 145 5.06 -22.33 -10.96
N VAL A 146 4.94 -21.02 -10.70
CA VAL A 146 3.64 -20.40 -10.34
C VAL A 146 3.29 -19.30 -11.32
N THR A 147 2.08 -19.37 -11.89
CA THR A 147 1.49 -18.28 -12.67
C THR A 147 0.43 -17.57 -11.82
N VAL A 148 0.66 -16.30 -11.52
CA VAL A 148 -0.30 -15.39 -10.87
C VAL A 148 -1.21 -14.78 -11.92
N LEU A 149 -2.51 -14.98 -11.80
CA LEU A 149 -3.54 -14.31 -12.57
C LEU A 149 -4.24 -13.29 -11.68
N ILE A 150 -4.18 -12.01 -12.04
CA ILE A 150 -4.74 -10.95 -11.20
C ILE A 150 -5.39 -9.82 -12.01
N GLY A 151 -6.59 -9.41 -11.60
CA GLY A 151 -7.44 -8.44 -12.29
C GLY A 151 -7.04 -6.96 -12.13
N THR A 152 -5.81 -6.67 -11.70
CA THR A 152 -5.21 -5.34 -11.74
C THR A 152 -4.43 -5.14 -13.03
N MET A 153 -4.02 -3.91 -13.37
CA MET A 153 -3.22 -3.66 -14.58
C MET A 153 -2.05 -2.72 -14.31
N SER A 154 -0.85 -3.16 -14.67
CA SER A 154 0.36 -2.35 -14.59
C SER A 154 0.33 -1.25 -15.66
N ASN A 155 0.65 -0.02 -15.25
CA ASN A 155 0.90 1.14 -16.12
C ASN A 155 2.24 1.81 -15.73
N GLY A 156 3.18 1.02 -15.19
CA GLY A 156 4.52 1.48 -14.78
C GLY A 156 4.83 1.40 -13.27
N GLN A 157 3.91 0.90 -12.45
CA GLN A 157 4.13 0.74 -11.01
C GLN A 157 4.90 -0.53 -10.61
N GLY A 158 5.19 -1.42 -11.57
CA GLY A 158 5.97 -2.64 -11.34
C GLY A 158 5.21 -3.77 -10.65
N HIS A 159 3.94 -3.98 -11.02
CA HIS A 159 3.13 -5.07 -10.46
C HIS A 159 3.73 -6.45 -10.73
N GLU A 160 4.31 -6.63 -11.91
CA GLU A 160 4.93 -7.86 -12.36
C GLU A 160 6.01 -8.33 -11.37
N THR A 161 6.80 -7.38 -10.87
CA THR A 161 7.82 -7.64 -9.84
C THR A 161 7.20 -7.77 -8.45
N ALA A 162 6.37 -6.81 -8.05
CA ALA A 162 5.83 -6.76 -6.68
C ALA A 162 4.97 -7.99 -6.35
N TYR A 163 4.14 -8.45 -7.29
CA TYR A 163 3.31 -9.63 -7.09
C TYR A 163 4.12 -10.92 -7.14
N ALA A 164 5.14 -11.02 -8.01
CA ALA A 164 6.06 -12.16 -8.00
C ALA A 164 6.76 -12.29 -6.65
N GLN A 165 7.26 -11.18 -6.09
CA GLN A 165 7.87 -11.16 -4.76
C GLN A 165 6.91 -11.58 -3.65
N ILE A 166 5.65 -11.10 -3.69
CA ILE A 166 4.63 -11.47 -2.69
C ILE A 166 4.33 -12.97 -2.76
N ALA A 167 4.07 -13.51 -3.97
CA ALA A 167 3.81 -14.94 -4.14
C ALA A 167 5.01 -15.80 -3.72
N ALA A 168 6.22 -15.37 -4.10
CA ALA A 168 7.46 -16.06 -3.75
C ALA A 168 7.66 -16.13 -2.22
N GLU A 169 7.46 -15.02 -1.51
CA GLU A 169 7.54 -14.98 -0.05
C GLU A 169 6.49 -15.90 0.60
N LEU A 170 5.25 -15.86 0.12
CA LEU A 170 4.14 -16.65 0.67
C LEU A 170 4.32 -18.16 0.45
N LEU A 171 4.99 -18.54 -0.64
CA LEU A 171 5.18 -19.94 -1.04
C LEU A 171 6.61 -20.46 -0.80
N GLY A 172 7.52 -19.63 -0.29
CA GLY A 172 8.93 -19.97 -0.09
C GLY A 172 9.65 -20.33 -1.40
N LEU A 173 9.39 -19.59 -2.47
CA LEU A 173 9.99 -19.78 -3.81
C LEU A 173 10.98 -18.67 -4.14
N ASP A 174 11.75 -18.87 -5.20
CA ASP A 174 12.47 -17.77 -5.84
C ASP A 174 11.49 -16.94 -6.71
N PRO A 175 11.53 -15.59 -6.69
CA PRO A 175 10.69 -14.76 -7.56
C PRO A 175 10.78 -15.09 -9.05
N ASP A 176 11.90 -15.61 -9.55
CA ASP A 176 12.05 -16.02 -10.95
C ASP A 176 11.23 -17.27 -11.31
N GLN A 177 10.71 -17.99 -10.29
CA GLN A 177 9.76 -19.09 -10.47
C GLN A 177 8.30 -18.62 -10.58
N VAL A 178 8.05 -17.31 -10.48
CA VAL A 178 6.71 -16.73 -10.51
C VAL A 178 6.51 -15.85 -11.73
N GLU A 179 5.57 -16.23 -12.58
CA GLU A 179 5.08 -15.41 -13.69
C GLU A 179 3.82 -14.65 -13.26
N VAL A 180 3.70 -13.38 -13.63
CA VAL A 180 2.51 -12.57 -13.35
C VAL A 180 1.84 -12.18 -14.67
N ILE A 181 0.56 -12.55 -14.80
CA ILE A 181 -0.28 -12.21 -15.96
C ILE A 181 -1.36 -11.23 -15.53
N GLN A 182 -1.49 -10.16 -16.31
CA GLN A 182 -2.46 -9.08 -16.14
C GLN A 182 -3.05 -8.70 -17.50
N GLY A 183 -4.29 -8.22 -17.51
CA GLY A 183 -4.89 -7.60 -18.71
C GLY A 183 -5.37 -8.55 -19.81
N ASP A 184 -5.04 -9.84 -19.75
CA ASP A 184 -5.60 -10.86 -20.64
C ASP A 184 -6.97 -11.34 -20.12
N THR A 185 -8.05 -10.86 -20.72
CA THR A 185 -9.42 -11.19 -20.29
C THR A 185 -9.88 -12.59 -20.70
N ASP A 186 -9.16 -13.27 -21.61
CA ASP A 186 -9.43 -14.68 -21.92
C ASP A 186 -8.94 -15.58 -20.77
N LEU A 187 -7.87 -15.17 -20.09
CA LEU A 187 -7.34 -15.84 -18.90
C LEU A 187 -7.95 -15.33 -17.59
N ILE A 188 -8.32 -14.04 -17.54
CA ILE A 188 -8.76 -13.32 -16.35
C ILE A 188 -10.18 -12.78 -16.59
N ALA A 189 -11.18 -13.58 -16.25
CA ALA A 189 -12.58 -13.26 -16.54
C ALA A 189 -13.10 -11.99 -15.82
N ARG A 190 -12.49 -11.61 -14.69
CA ARG A 190 -12.92 -10.46 -13.87
C ARG A 190 -11.72 -9.69 -13.36
N GLY A 191 -11.87 -8.36 -13.33
CA GLY A 191 -10.92 -7.46 -12.71
C GLY A 191 -11.59 -6.15 -12.33
N ARG A 192 -10.85 -5.32 -11.58
CA ARG A 192 -11.27 -3.92 -11.30
C ARG A 192 -10.21 -2.92 -11.75
N GLY A 193 -9.18 -3.40 -12.44
CA GLY A 193 -8.06 -2.59 -12.89
C GLY A 193 -7.28 -1.99 -11.73
N THR A 194 -6.52 -0.95 -12.05
CA THR A 194 -5.70 -0.22 -11.10
C THR A 194 -6.16 1.21 -10.99
N GLY A 195 -6.45 1.62 -9.75
CA GLY A 195 -6.83 2.97 -9.36
C GLY A 195 -6.76 3.08 -7.84
N GLY A 196 -6.98 4.28 -7.30
CA GLY A 196 -7.14 4.50 -5.85
C GLY A 196 -6.05 3.90 -4.93
N SER A 197 -4.87 3.60 -5.49
CA SER A 197 -3.76 2.89 -4.84
C SER A 197 -4.09 1.51 -4.24
N TRP A 198 -5.13 0.82 -4.72
CA TRP A 198 -5.61 -0.42 -4.09
C TRP A 198 -4.91 -1.71 -4.53
N SER A 199 -4.08 -1.69 -5.57
CA SER A 199 -3.59 -2.92 -6.21
C SER A 199 -2.79 -3.83 -5.27
N ILE A 200 -1.81 -3.31 -4.53
CA ILE A 200 -1.09 -4.13 -3.55
C ILE A 200 -1.93 -4.39 -2.29
N PRO A 201 -2.55 -3.38 -1.65
CA PRO A 201 -3.34 -3.62 -0.42
C PRO A 201 -4.47 -4.63 -0.58
N VAL A 202 -5.14 -4.66 -1.74
CA VAL A 202 -6.30 -5.53 -1.99
C VAL A 202 -5.89 -6.76 -2.80
N GLY A 203 -5.12 -6.57 -3.87
CA GLY A 203 -4.66 -7.67 -4.72
C GLY A 203 -3.62 -8.56 -4.04
N GLY A 204 -2.70 -7.98 -3.27
CA GLY A 204 -1.75 -8.76 -2.46
C GLY A 204 -2.46 -9.59 -1.39
N ALA A 205 -3.49 -9.04 -0.74
CA ALA A 205 -4.31 -9.78 0.23
C ALA A 205 -5.16 -10.88 -0.42
N ALA A 206 -5.66 -10.65 -1.65
CA ALA A 206 -6.31 -11.70 -2.43
C ALA A 206 -5.33 -12.83 -2.78
N MET A 207 -4.09 -12.47 -3.09
CA MET A 207 -3.02 -13.43 -3.38
C MET A 207 -2.58 -14.24 -2.15
N ALA A 208 -2.57 -13.62 -0.97
CA ALA A 208 -2.37 -14.35 0.29
C ALA A 208 -3.42 -15.44 0.48
N LYS A 209 -4.69 -15.12 0.27
CA LYS A 209 -5.77 -16.12 0.32
C LYS A 209 -5.68 -17.19 -0.76
N ALA A 210 -5.23 -16.81 -1.96
CA ALA A 210 -5.00 -17.78 -3.03
C ALA A 210 -3.84 -18.73 -2.65
N SER A 211 -2.79 -18.21 -2.01
CA SER A 211 -1.67 -18.98 -1.49
C SER A 211 -2.11 -19.92 -0.37
N ASP A 212 -2.95 -19.46 0.57
CA ASP A 212 -3.54 -20.31 1.60
C ASP A 212 -4.27 -21.51 0.97
N ALA A 213 -5.10 -21.28 -0.05
CA ALA A 213 -5.81 -22.35 -0.74
C ALA A 213 -4.88 -23.35 -1.44
N VAL A 214 -3.77 -22.87 -2.01
CA VAL A 214 -2.73 -23.73 -2.61
C VAL A 214 -2.02 -24.55 -1.52
N ILE A 215 -1.64 -23.91 -0.42
CA ILE A 215 -0.93 -24.54 0.70
C ILE A 215 -1.82 -25.59 1.36
N ASP A 216 -3.10 -25.30 1.60
CA ASP A 216 -4.04 -26.25 2.19
C ASP A 216 -4.16 -27.51 1.34
N LYS A 217 -4.36 -27.37 0.03
CA LYS A 217 -4.36 -28.52 -0.89
C LYS A 217 -3.01 -29.24 -0.91
N GLY A 218 -1.91 -28.48 -0.83
CA GLY A 218 -0.56 -29.01 -0.74
C GLY A 218 -0.32 -29.84 0.52
N LYS A 219 -0.88 -29.45 1.66
CA LYS A 219 -0.82 -30.20 2.92
C LYS A 219 -1.54 -31.53 2.83
N ASP A 220 -2.70 -31.59 2.19
CA ASP A 220 -3.42 -32.84 1.96
C ASP A 220 -2.57 -33.83 1.13
N ILE A 221 -1.95 -33.34 0.05
CA ILE A 221 -1.09 -34.15 -0.81
C ILE A 221 0.19 -34.57 -0.07
N ALA A 222 0.83 -33.65 0.64
CA ALA A 222 2.03 -33.93 1.42
C ALA A 222 1.76 -34.95 2.53
N GLY A 223 0.63 -34.83 3.23
CA GLY A 223 0.19 -35.79 4.24
C GLY A 223 0.03 -37.19 3.65
N HIS A 224 -0.59 -37.30 2.47
CA HIS A 224 -0.68 -38.57 1.76
C HIS A 224 0.68 -39.16 1.39
N LEU A 225 1.60 -38.36 0.84
CA LEU A 225 2.95 -38.79 0.48
C LEU A 225 3.78 -39.21 1.70
N LEU A 226 3.55 -38.59 2.85
CA LEU A 226 4.28 -38.82 4.09
C LEU A 226 3.61 -39.87 5.01
N GLU A 227 2.44 -40.38 4.61
CA GLU A 227 1.59 -41.25 5.43
C GLU A 227 1.26 -40.63 6.80
N ALA A 228 0.90 -39.35 6.80
CA ALA A 228 0.56 -38.55 7.97
C ALA A 228 -0.77 -37.80 7.77
N SER A 229 -1.38 -37.33 8.85
CA SER A 229 -2.56 -36.45 8.74
C SER A 229 -2.11 -35.11 8.16
N ASP A 230 -2.91 -34.56 7.25
CA ASP A 230 -2.88 -33.17 6.79
C ASP A 230 -2.79 -32.14 7.95
N ALA A 231 -3.54 -32.37 9.03
CA ALA A 231 -3.55 -31.52 10.23
C ALA A 231 -2.20 -31.47 10.96
N ASP A 232 -1.35 -32.48 10.75
CA ASP A 232 0.00 -32.55 11.30
C ASP A 232 1.05 -31.97 10.33
N ILE A 233 0.65 -31.48 9.14
CA ILE A 233 1.57 -30.89 8.17
C ILE A 233 1.67 -29.37 8.36
N GLU A 234 2.89 -28.92 8.66
CA GLU A 234 3.29 -27.52 8.64
C GLU A 234 3.88 -27.17 7.28
N PHE A 235 3.64 -25.93 6.82
CA PHE A 235 4.27 -25.38 5.62
C PHE A 235 5.13 -24.19 6.01
N SER A 236 6.39 -24.21 5.58
CA SER A 236 7.33 -23.11 5.76
C SER A 236 8.46 -23.21 4.75
N ASP A 237 8.92 -22.09 4.20
CA ASP A 237 10.09 -22.01 3.31
C ASP A 237 10.05 -23.07 2.18
N GLY A 238 8.90 -23.20 1.51
CA GLY A 238 8.72 -24.11 0.38
C GLY A 238 8.74 -25.60 0.75
N ASN A 239 8.57 -25.95 2.02
CA ASN A 239 8.59 -27.33 2.50
C ASN A 239 7.34 -27.67 3.31
N PHE A 240 6.82 -28.87 3.09
CA PHE A 240 5.73 -29.47 3.87
C PHE A 240 6.30 -30.51 4.82
N ARG A 241 6.16 -30.30 6.13
CA ARG A 241 6.84 -31.10 7.17
C ARG A 241 5.84 -31.60 8.21
N ILE A 242 6.00 -32.85 8.65
CA ILE A 242 5.23 -33.35 9.80
C ILE A 242 5.71 -32.63 11.08
N ALA A 243 4.79 -31.97 11.78
CA ALA A 243 5.04 -31.22 13.00
C ALA A 243 5.84 -32.04 14.02
N GLY A 244 6.90 -31.44 14.55
CA GLY A 244 7.77 -32.09 15.54
C GLY A 244 8.74 -33.15 15.00
N THR A 245 8.88 -33.30 13.68
CA THR A 245 9.81 -34.26 13.06
C THR A 245 10.69 -33.61 11.99
N ASP A 246 11.64 -34.37 11.43
CA ASP A 246 12.45 -34.01 10.27
C ASP A 246 11.90 -34.56 8.93
N ARG A 247 10.76 -35.27 8.96
CA ARG A 247 10.13 -35.83 7.76
C ARG A 247 9.40 -34.72 7.00
N ALA A 248 9.84 -34.46 5.77
CA ALA A 248 9.28 -33.43 4.90
C ALA A 248 9.29 -33.85 3.42
N VAL A 249 8.45 -33.19 2.63
CA VAL A 249 8.51 -33.15 1.17
C VAL A 249 8.59 -31.70 0.71
N ASP A 250 9.41 -31.45 -0.31
CA ASP A 250 9.57 -30.10 -0.86
C ASP A 250 8.38 -29.71 -1.76
N TRP A 251 8.28 -28.40 -2.03
CA TRP A 251 7.28 -27.83 -2.91
C TRP A 251 7.20 -28.50 -4.28
N SER A 252 8.35 -28.74 -4.92
CA SER A 252 8.41 -29.31 -6.26
C SER A 252 7.88 -30.75 -6.31
N THR A 253 8.10 -31.52 -5.25
CA THR A 253 7.61 -32.88 -5.08
C THR A 253 6.09 -32.87 -4.94
N VAL A 254 5.54 -31.98 -4.12
CA VAL A 254 4.09 -31.84 -3.95
C VAL A 254 3.44 -31.35 -5.25
N ALA A 255 4.04 -30.37 -5.94
CA ALA A 255 3.56 -29.90 -7.24
C ALA A 255 3.56 -31.01 -8.30
N ALA A 256 4.61 -31.83 -8.35
CA ALA A 256 4.69 -32.96 -9.27
C ALA A 256 3.62 -34.03 -8.96
N ALA A 257 3.44 -34.37 -7.68
CA ALA A 257 2.44 -35.33 -7.22
C ALA A 257 1.00 -34.85 -7.48
N ALA A 258 0.76 -33.54 -7.33
CA ALA A 258 -0.54 -32.93 -7.60
C ALA A 258 -1.05 -33.21 -9.02
N HIS A 259 -0.14 -33.42 -9.97
CA HIS A 259 -0.43 -33.68 -11.38
C HIS A 259 -0.37 -35.17 -11.77
N ASP A 260 -0.13 -36.09 -10.82
CA ASP A 260 -0.21 -37.53 -11.03
C ASP A 260 -1.37 -38.11 -10.23
N PRO A 261 -2.50 -38.48 -10.87
CA PRO A 261 -3.69 -39.01 -10.18
C PRO A 261 -3.42 -40.22 -9.29
N ARG A 262 -2.31 -40.95 -9.49
CA ARG A 262 -1.93 -42.12 -8.69
C ARG A 262 -1.26 -41.75 -7.36
N GLN A 263 -0.84 -40.50 -7.20
CA GLN A 263 -0.18 -39.97 -6.00
C GLN A 263 -1.10 -39.06 -5.17
N LEU A 264 -2.36 -38.96 -5.57
CA LEU A 264 -3.35 -38.14 -4.87
C LEU A 264 -4.14 -38.97 -3.86
N PRO A 265 -4.63 -38.35 -2.78
CA PRO A 265 -5.71 -38.90 -1.97
C PRO A 265 -6.91 -39.34 -2.83
N GLU A 266 -7.58 -40.41 -2.39
CA GLU A 266 -8.77 -40.90 -3.09
C GLU A 266 -9.85 -39.81 -3.21
N GLY A 267 -10.34 -39.57 -4.42
CA GLY A 267 -11.37 -38.58 -4.71
C GLY A 267 -10.89 -37.14 -4.88
N MET A 268 -9.59 -36.86 -4.72
CA MET A 268 -9.03 -35.53 -4.96
C MET A 268 -8.88 -35.23 -6.46
N THR A 269 -9.28 -34.02 -6.86
CA THR A 269 -9.08 -33.52 -8.23
C THR A 269 -7.61 -33.14 -8.47
N PRO A 270 -6.99 -33.56 -9.60
CA PRO A 270 -5.62 -33.19 -9.95
C PRO A 270 -5.38 -31.67 -10.09
N GLY A 271 -4.11 -31.28 -9.99
CA GLY A 271 -3.60 -29.90 -10.02
C GLY A 271 -3.37 -29.32 -8.63
N LEU A 272 -2.70 -28.17 -8.54
CA LEU A 272 -2.39 -27.49 -7.27
C LEU A 272 -2.79 -26.00 -7.30
N ASP A 273 -3.77 -25.66 -8.13
CA ASP A 273 -4.25 -24.29 -8.29
C ASP A 273 -5.06 -23.83 -7.07
N GLY A 274 -4.99 -22.52 -6.78
CA GLY A 274 -5.77 -21.88 -5.72
C GLY A 274 -6.32 -20.52 -6.15
N THR A 275 -7.45 -20.12 -5.59
CA THR A 275 -8.07 -18.82 -5.85
C THR A 275 -8.48 -18.16 -4.54
N GLY A 276 -8.24 -16.87 -4.42
CA GLY A 276 -8.57 -16.08 -3.25
C GLY A 276 -9.27 -14.78 -3.63
N GLU A 277 -10.30 -14.42 -2.86
CA GLU A 277 -10.96 -13.12 -2.97
C GLU A 277 -10.80 -12.33 -1.67
N PHE A 278 -10.44 -11.05 -1.81
CA PHE A 278 -10.36 -10.12 -0.69
C PHE A 278 -11.31 -8.94 -0.86
N VAL A 279 -12.13 -8.75 0.18
CA VAL A 279 -13.05 -7.61 0.36
C VAL A 279 -12.56 -6.83 1.58
N PRO A 280 -11.96 -5.64 1.39
CA PRO A 280 -11.45 -4.84 2.50
C PRO A 280 -12.60 -4.35 3.39
N SER A 281 -12.50 -4.57 4.71
CA SER A 281 -13.48 -4.07 5.69
C SER A 281 -13.33 -2.57 5.99
N ASN A 282 -12.16 -2.01 5.72
CA ASN A 282 -11.84 -0.59 5.84
C ASN A 282 -10.77 -0.19 4.81
N HIS A 283 -10.53 1.11 4.66
CA HIS A 283 -9.34 1.66 4.00
C HIS A 283 -8.07 1.34 4.78
N THR A 284 -6.93 1.33 4.09
CA THR A 284 -5.62 1.56 4.71
C THR A 284 -5.28 3.05 4.68
N PHE A 285 -4.53 3.56 5.67
CA PHE A 285 -4.25 4.99 5.80
C PHE A 285 -2.76 5.35 5.71
N PRO A 286 -2.13 5.21 4.51
CA PRO A 286 -0.74 5.58 4.34
C PRO A 286 -0.56 7.08 4.59
N ASN A 287 0.53 7.45 5.26
CA ASN A 287 0.75 8.79 5.77
C ASN A 287 2.23 9.15 5.69
N GLY A 288 2.54 10.44 5.84
CA GLY A 288 3.91 10.92 5.77
C GLY A 288 4.04 12.42 6.01
N CYS A 289 5.28 12.89 5.98
CA CYS A 289 5.65 14.29 6.05
C CYS A 289 6.53 14.62 4.84
N HIS A 290 6.10 15.58 4.02
CA HIS A 290 6.92 16.11 2.93
C HIS A 290 7.46 17.48 3.35
N LEU A 291 8.77 17.64 3.16
CA LEU A 291 9.43 18.93 3.28
C LEU A 291 10.15 19.23 1.96
N CYS A 292 10.15 20.49 1.56
CA CYS A 292 10.75 20.92 0.31
C CYS A 292 11.41 22.27 0.53
N GLU A 293 12.72 22.36 0.32
CA GLU A 293 13.47 23.61 0.40
C GLU A 293 13.67 24.17 -1.01
N ILE A 294 13.34 25.45 -1.19
CA ILE A 294 13.46 26.16 -2.46
C ILE A 294 14.32 27.41 -2.31
N GLU A 295 15.01 27.79 -3.37
CA GLU A 295 15.62 29.11 -3.53
C GLU A 295 14.94 29.85 -4.69
N LEU A 296 14.58 31.11 -4.45
CA LEU A 296 13.82 31.98 -5.33
C LEU A 296 14.63 33.23 -5.65
N ASP A 297 14.72 33.58 -6.93
CA ASP A 297 15.16 34.89 -7.38
C ASP A 297 13.98 35.88 -7.31
N PRO A 298 14.05 36.93 -6.45
CA PRO A 298 12.96 37.88 -6.30
C PRO A 298 12.75 38.80 -7.51
N GLU A 299 13.72 38.95 -8.42
CA GLU A 299 13.60 39.81 -9.60
C GLU A 299 12.88 39.10 -10.74
N THR A 300 13.15 37.80 -10.92
CA THR A 300 12.62 37.01 -12.05
C THR A 300 11.46 36.10 -11.66
N GLY A 301 11.33 35.77 -10.37
CA GLY A 301 10.42 34.74 -9.89
C GLY A 301 10.89 33.32 -10.20
N ALA A 302 12.10 33.15 -10.77
CA ALA A 302 12.67 31.83 -11.02
C ALA A 302 12.95 31.12 -9.69
N LEU A 303 12.58 29.85 -9.62
CA LEU A 303 12.82 29.02 -8.43
C LEU A 303 13.57 27.74 -8.80
N ILE A 304 14.37 27.28 -7.85
CA ILE A 304 15.00 25.96 -7.87
C ILE A 304 14.60 25.19 -6.63
N ILE A 305 14.33 23.88 -6.81
CA ILE A 305 14.15 22.94 -5.70
C ILE A 305 15.54 22.47 -5.28
N LEU A 306 15.85 22.59 -3.99
CA LEU A 306 17.14 22.22 -3.43
C LEU A 306 17.14 20.81 -2.85
N ARG A 307 16.05 20.42 -2.19
CA ARG A 307 15.84 19.09 -1.57
C ARG A 307 14.38 18.93 -1.15
#